data_AF-A0A839JYM9-F1
#
_entry.id   AF-A0A839JYM9-F1
#
_cell.length_a   1.000
_cell.length_b   1.000
_cell.length_c   1.000
_cell.angle_alpha   90.00
_cell.angle_beta   90.00
_cell.angle_gamma   90.00
#
_symmetry.space_group_name_H-M   'P 1'
#
loop_
_entity.id
_entity.type
_entity.pdbx_description
1 polymer ?
#
loop_
_entity_poly.entity_id
_entity_poly.type
_entity_poly.pdbx_seq_one_letter_code
_entity_poly.pdbx_strand_id
1 'polypeptide(L)'
;MNAISFLFTTVLALCFKELPFIIRLILLLSSFLSAGYVLIDGIPLKKVHVNTDGMNLYWLRKNAMALKSCYFQMDIIPLMQRGSTYRDFSKVRVILPDGADLSNEIIAWHKIIECYYYMDVRQFEKALESLIMLDEYLDSYSILLKETIASEKLFLYIKLNYTKEQIDSLYIKIRESLLRRNLDFNFTRVRMAYDLLINKSESQKKRILEEVNLKRKQYPYLGEAVFNYRLIKEMLT
;
A
#
# COMPACT_ATOMS: atom_id res chain seq x y z
N MET A 1 -10.79 -8.95 11.71
CA MET A 1 -10.85 -10.44 11.67
C MET A 1 -10.81 -11.06 13.07
N ASN A 2 -9.87 -10.65 13.94
CA ASN A 2 -9.68 -11.21 15.28
C ASN A 2 -10.90 -11.05 16.22
N ALA A 3 -11.59 -9.91 16.17
CA ALA A 3 -12.82 -9.69 16.95
C ALA A 3 -13.97 -10.62 16.54
N ILE A 4 -14.12 -10.87 15.24
CA ILE A 4 -15.13 -11.79 14.70
C ILE A 4 -14.80 -13.23 15.11
N SER A 5 -13.53 -13.63 15.00
CA SER A 5 -13.04 -14.94 15.47
C SER A 5 -13.30 -15.13 16.96
N PHE A 6 -13.02 -14.11 17.78
CA PHE A 6 -13.31 -14.12 19.22
C PHE A 6 -14.80 -14.36 19.49
N LEU A 7 -15.68 -13.56 18.90
CA LEU A 7 -17.13 -13.69 19.10
C LEU A 7 -17.64 -15.05 18.63
N PHE A 8 -17.22 -15.48 17.43
CA PHE A 8 -17.66 -16.74 16.83
C PHE A 8 -17.25 -17.96 17.67
N THR A 9 -15.97 -18.06 18.06
CA THR A 9 -15.47 -19.19 18.85
C THR A 9 -16.07 -19.20 20.27
N THR A 10 -16.30 -18.03 20.87
CA THR A 10 -16.97 -17.90 22.17
C THR A 10 -18.42 -18.36 22.10
N VAL A 11 -19.18 -17.90 21.11
CA VAL A 11 -20.58 -18.30 20.92
C VAL A 11 -20.68 -19.81 20.69
N LEU A 12 -19.83 -20.39 19.84
CA LEU A 12 -19.83 -21.83 19.62
C LEU A 12 -19.53 -22.62 20.89
N ALA A 13 -18.53 -22.21 21.68
CA ALA A 13 -18.14 -22.90 22.91
C ALA A 13 -19.21 -22.85 24.01
N LEU A 14 -19.96 -21.75 24.10
CA LEU A 14 -20.94 -21.51 25.16
C LEU A 14 -22.34 -22.00 24.80
N CYS A 15 -22.77 -21.86 23.55
CA CYS A 15 -24.14 -22.17 23.14
C CYS A 15 -24.35 -23.65 22.77
N PHE A 16 -23.33 -24.33 22.26
CA PHE A 16 -23.47 -25.73 21.82
C PHE A 16 -22.98 -26.69 22.91
N LYS A 17 -23.87 -26.98 23.85
CA LYS A 17 -23.57 -27.82 25.02
C LYS A 17 -23.31 -29.29 24.69
N GLU A 18 -23.73 -29.75 23.52
CA GLU A 18 -23.49 -31.13 23.03
C GLU A 18 -22.07 -31.34 22.47
N LEU A 19 -21.25 -30.27 22.38
CA LEU A 19 -19.89 -30.40 21.86
C LEU A 19 -19.01 -31.25 22.81
N PRO A 20 -18.22 -32.19 22.24
CA PRO A 20 -17.19 -32.91 22.98
C PRO A 20 -16.26 -31.97 23.75
N PHE A 21 -15.83 -32.40 24.94
CA PHE A 21 -15.00 -31.60 25.83
C PHE A 21 -13.76 -31.01 25.12
N ILE A 22 -13.05 -31.84 24.35
CA ILE A 22 -11.83 -31.44 23.63
C ILE A 22 -12.12 -30.32 22.63
N ILE A 23 -13.22 -30.42 21.86
CA ILE A 23 -13.60 -29.40 20.87
C ILE A 23 -13.93 -28.09 21.58
N ARG A 24 -14.68 -28.15 22.68
CA ARG A 24 -15.00 -26.96 23.47
C ARG A 24 -13.75 -26.30 24.05
N LEU A 25 -12.81 -27.10 24.56
CA LEU A 25 -11.55 -26.60 25.09
C LEU A 25 -10.75 -25.85 24.01
N ILE A 26 -10.64 -26.42 22.81
CA ILE A 26 -9.96 -25.77 21.67
C ILE A 26 -10.64 -24.44 21.34
N LEU A 27 -11.97 -24.41 21.24
CA LEU A 27 -12.71 -23.19 20.94
C LEU A 27 -12.50 -22.09 22.00
N LEU A 28 -12.47 -22.45 23.28
CA LEU A 28 -12.18 -21.51 24.36
C LEU A 28 -10.75 -20.98 24.27
N LEU A 29 -9.75 -21.84 24.03
CA LEU A 29 -8.36 -21.40 23.84
C LEU A 29 -8.21 -20.47 22.63
N SER A 30 -8.86 -20.80 21.50
CA SER A 30 -8.89 -19.92 20.32
C SER A 30 -9.58 -18.59 20.61
N SER A 31 -10.64 -18.57 21.42
CA SER A 31 -11.30 -17.36 21.89
C SER A 31 -10.34 -16.51 22.73
N PHE A 32 -9.69 -17.08 23.76
CA PHE A 32 -8.74 -16.35 24.59
C PHE A 32 -7.58 -15.75 23.78
N LEU A 33 -7.01 -16.52 22.84
CA LEU A 33 -5.98 -16.01 21.93
C LEU A 33 -6.51 -14.85 21.08
N SER A 34 -7.70 -15.01 20.49
CA SER A 34 -8.34 -13.96 19.67
C SER A 34 -8.63 -12.70 20.48
N ALA A 35 -9.07 -12.84 21.74
CA ALA A 35 -9.28 -11.72 22.66
C ALA A 35 -7.98 -10.96 22.94
N GLY A 36 -6.86 -11.68 23.17
CA GLY A 36 -5.55 -11.07 23.34
C GLY A 36 -5.13 -10.22 22.13
N TYR A 37 -5.33 -10.73 20.92
CA TYR A 37 -5.05 -9.96 19.69
C TYR A 37 -5.96 -8.73 19.54
N VAL A 38 -7.25 -8.84 19.88
CA VAL A 38 -8.17 -7.68 19.87
C VAL A 38 -7.69 -6.58 20.81
N LEU A 39 -7.21 -6.94 22.00
CA LEU A 39 -6.67 -5.98 22.96
C LEU A 39 -5.40 -5.31 22.41
N ILE A 40 -4.44 -6.10 21.90
CA ILE A 40 -3.18 -5.57 21.36
C ILE A 40 -3.43 -4.65 20.16
N ASP A 41 -4.36 -5.00 19.26
CA ASP A 41 -4.67 -4.19 18.09
C ASP A 41 -5.57 -2.98 18.43
N GLY A 42 -6.34 -3.04 19.52
CA GLY A 42 -7.19 -1.94 19.98
C GLY A 42 -6.47 -0.84 20.77
N ILE A 43 -5.31 -1.14 21.38
CA ILE A 43 -4.52 -0.13 22.10
C ILE A 43 -3.81 0.77 21.07
N PRO A 44 -3.86 2.10 21.23
CA PRO A 44 -3.25 3.04 20.28
C PRO A 44 -1.72 3.03 20.40
N LEU A 45 -1.09 2.11 19.67
CA LEU A 45 0.36 1.97 19.59
C LEU A 45 0.84 2.18 18.16
N LYS A 46 1.89 3.00 18.00
CA LYS A 46 2.72 2.97 16.80
C LYS A 46 3.54 1.68 16.82
N LYS A 47 3.23 0.73 15.93
CA LYS A 47 4.13 -0.42 15.73
C LYS A 47 5.14 -0.07 14.65
N VAL A 48 6.28 -0.76 14.70
CA VAL A 48 7.39 -0.58 13.78
C VAL A 48 6.97 -0.76 12.31
N HIS A 49 6.12 -1.74 12.00
CA HIS A 49 5.80 -2.11 10.62
C HIS A 49 4.51 -1.49 10.06
N VAL A 50 3.43 -1.46 10.85
CA VAL A 50 2.10 -0.92 10.48
C VAL A 50 1.41 -0.48 11.76
N ASN A 51 0.75 0.68 11.78
CA ASN A 51 0.02 1.15 12.96
C ASN A 51 -1.09 0.18 13.40
N THR A 52 -1.37 0.15 14.70
CA THR A 52 -2.52 -0.59 15.25
C THR A 52 -3.85 0.04 14.82
N ASP A 53 -4.92 -0.76 14.80
CA ASP A 53 -6.27 -0.27 14.54
C ASP A 53 -6.68 0.79 15.58
N GLY A 54 -6.25 0.62 16.84
CA GLY A 54 -6.41 1.61 17.90
C GLY A 54 -5.74 2.95 17.58
N MET A 55 -4.52 2.92 17.03
CA MET A 55 -3.79 4.13 16.65
C MET A 55 -4.47 4.84 15.47
N ASN A 56 -4.93 4.06 14.48
CA ASN A 56 -5.69 4.58 13.35
C ASN A 56 -6.97 5.26 13.85
N LEU A 57 -7.75 4.59 14.72
CA LEU A 57 -8.98 5.16 15.29
C LEU A 57 -8.71 6.44 16.10
N TYR A 58 -7.63 6.45 16.87
CA TYR A 58 -7.20 7.63 17.62
C TYR A 58 -6.93 8.81 16.68
N TRP A 59 -6.22 8.59 15.57
CA TRP A 59 -5.98 9.62 14.55
C TRP A 59 -7.25 10.08 13.86
N LEU A 60 -8.14 9.17 13.47
CA LEU A 60 -9.42 9.50 12.85
C LEU A 60 -10.28 10.39 13.75
N ARG A 61 -10.27 10.13 15.07
CA ARG A 61 -11.00 10.93 16.05
C ARG A 61 -10.38 12.31 16.26
N LYS A 62 -9.05 12.43 16.22
CA LYS A 62 -8.35 13.70 16.51
C LYS A 62 -8.21 14.62 15.31
N ASN A 63 -8.20 14.09 14.09
CA ASN A 63 -7.91 14.86 12.89
C ASN A 63 -9.01 14.64 11.84
N ALA A 64 -9.82 15.67 11.60
CA ALA A 64 -10.90 15.63 10.61
C ALA A 64 -10.40 15.38 9.18
N MET A 65 -9.17 15.81 8.86
CA MET A 65 -8.54 15.49 7.57
C MET A 65 -8.14 14.02 7.49
N ALA A 66 -7.65 13.42 8.58
CA ALA A 66 -7.38 11.98 8.61
C ALA A 66 -8.67 11.18 8.38
N LEU A 67 -9.79 11.61 8.97
CA LEU A 67 -11.10 11.00 8.73
C LEU A 67 -11.52 11.10 7.26
N LYS A 68 -11.42 12.29 6.65
CA LYS A 68 -11.73 12.50 5.23
C LYS A 68 -10.82 11.66 4.32
N SER A 69 -9.53 11.61 4.62
CA SER A 69 -8.55 10.82 3.87
C SER A 69 -8.82 9.32 3.96
N CYS A 70 -9.17 8.82 5.15
CA CYS A 70 -9.56 7.41 5.33
C CYS A 70 -10.85 7.09 4.58
N TYR A 71 -11.86 7.95 4.64
CA TYR A 71 -13.08 7.78 3.86
C TYR A 71 -12.80 7.73 2.36
N PHE A 72 -11.96 8.64 1.86
CA PHE A 72 -11.56 8.63 0.45
C PHE A 72 -10.83 7.35 0.07
N GLN A 73 -9.86 6.90 0.88
CA GLN A 73 -9.16 5.63 0.67
C GLN A 73 -10.11 4.43 0.61
N MET A 74 -11.14 4.38 1.46
CA MET A 74 -12.15 3.33 1.41
C MET A 74 -13.09 3.45 0.20
N ASP A 75 -13.43 4.66 -0.21
CA ASP A 75 -14.35 4.92 -1.33
C ASP A 75 -13.74 4.53 -2.69
N ILE A 76 -12.43 4.72 -2.87
CA ILE A 76 -11.79 4.40 -4.15
C ILE A 76 -11.59 2.90 -4.37
N ILE A 77 -11.44 2.09 -3.32
CA ILE A 77 -11.18 0.65 -3.42
C ILE A 77 -12.21 -0.09 -4.30
N PRO A 78 -13.53 0.01 -4.07
CA PRO A 78 -14.51 -0.69 -4.90
C PRO A 78 -14.58 -0.15 -6.34
N LEU A 79 -14.16 1.10 -6.58
CA LEU A 79 -14.05 1.66 -7.93
C LEU A 79 -12.83 1.08 -8.65
N MET A 80 -11.70 0.97 -7.95
CA MET A 80 -10.48 0.34 -8.46
C MET A 80 -10.66 -1.15 -8.75
N GLN A 81 -11.40 -1.88 -7.91
CA GLN A 81 -11.77 -3.26 -8.19
C GLN A 81 -12.58 -3.40 -9.49
N ARG A 82 -13.40 -2.40 -9.82
CA ARG A 82 -14.22 -2.36 -11.05
C ARG A 82 -13.48 -1.78 -12.26
N GLY A 83 -12.21 -1.40 -12.11
CA GLY A 83 -11.34 -0.97 -13.20
C GLY A 83 -11.09 0.53 -13.28
N SER A 84 -11.68 1.36 -12.42
CA SER A 84 -11.34 2.80 -12.38
C SER A 84 -9.90 2.97 -11.95
N THR A 85 -9.11 3.74 -12.71
CA THR A 85 -7.70 4.01 -12.39
C THR A 85 -7.58 5.36 -11.69
N TYR A 86 -6.38 5.67 -11.17
CA TYR A 86 -6.19 6.89 -10.38
C TYR A 86 -6.61 8.18 -11.11
N ARG A 87 -6.40 8.27 -12.43
CA ARG A 87 -6.80 9.42 -13.26
C ARG A 87 -8.32 9.66 -13.30
N ASP A 88 -9.14 8.65 -13.00
CA ASP A 88 -10.59 8.73 -13.08
C ASP A 88 -11.19 9.46 -11.85
N PHE A 89 -10.42 9.61 -10.78
CA PHE A 89 -10.84 10.34 -9.59
C PHE A 89 -10.70 11.85 -9.79
N SER A 90 -11.70 12.61 -9.33
CA SER A 90 -11.69 14.07 -9.46
C SER A 90 -10.52 14.69 -8.69
N LYS A 91 -9.78 15.58 -9.35
CA LYS A 91 -8.61 16.29 -8.79
C LYS A 91 -8.86 16.91 -7.41
N VAL A 92 -10.05 17.51 -7.20
CA VAL A 92 -10.45 18.15 -5.93
C VAL A 92 -10.52 17.16 -4.76
N ARG A 93 -10.79 15.88 -5.03
CA ARG A 93 -10.84 14.83 -4.00
C ARG A 93 -9.48 14.22 -3.71
N VAL A 94 -8.60 14.20 -4.71
CA VAL A 94 -7.29 13.52 -4.66
C VAL A 94 -6.19 14.43 -4.11
N ILE A 95 -6.25 15.72 -4.42
CA ILE A 95 -5.23 16.67 -3.98
C ILE A 95 -5.56 17.12 -2.57
N LEU A 96 -4.61 16.91 -1.66
CA LEU A 96 -4.70 17.43 -0.31
C LEU A 96 -4.56 18.97 -0.32
N PRO A 97 -5.30 19.69 0.52
CA PRO A 97 -5.10 21.13 0.66
C PRO A 97 -3.73 21.44 1.28
N ASP A 98 -3.23 22.65 1.01
CA ASP A 98 -2.00 23.13 1.59
C ASP A 98 -2.06 23.13 3.13
N GLY A 99 -0.94 22.81 3.78
CA GLY A 99 -0.85 22.74 5.25
C GLY A 99 -1.47 21.48 5.88
N ALA A 100 -1.82 20.46 5.08
CA ALA A 100 -2.22 19.16 5.62
C ALA A 100 -1.12 18.58 6.53
N ASP A 101 -1.52 18.03 7.68
CA ASP A 101 -0.61 17.39 8.63
C ASP A 101 -0.11 16.05 8.08
N LEU A 102 1.00 16.09 7.33
CA LEU A 102 1.60 14.92 6.72
C LEU A 102 2.26 14.00 7.74
N SER A 103 2.52 14.43 8.98
CA SER A 103 3.01 13.54 10.05
C SER A 103 1.99 12.45 10.44
N ASN A 104 0.71 12.65 10.07
CA ASN A 104 -0.33 11.65 10.20
C ASN A 104 -0.25 10.66 9.03
N GLU A 105 0.08 9.41 9.33
CA GLU A 105 0.29 8.39 8.29
C GLU A 105 -0.97 8.12 7.44
N ILE A 106 -2.19 8.29 7.96
CA ILE A 106 -3.42 8.17 7.14
C ILE A 106 -3.47 9.28 6.08
N ILE A 107 -3.05 10.49 6.42
CA ILE A 107 -2.96 11.62 5.48
C ILE A 107 -1.79 11.40 4.52
N ALA A 108 -0.65 10.90 5.00
CA ALA A 108 0.48 10.54 4.14
C ALA A 108 0.11 9.49 3.08
N TRP A 109 -0.68 8.47 3.41
CA TRP A 109 -1.21 7.51 2.43
C TRP A 109 -2.12 8.17 1.37
N HIS A 110 -2.87 9.21 1.73
CA HIS A 110 -3.59 10.02 0.74
C HIS A 110 -2.60 10.73 -0.19
N LYS A 111 -1.50 11.27 0.33
CA LYS A 111 -0.46 11.89 -0.50
C LYS A 111 0.20 10.89 -1.47
N ILE A 112 0.29 9.61 -1.11
CA ILE A 112 0.69 8.54 -2.05
C ILE A 112 -0.34 8.37 -3.18
N ILE A 113 -1.64 8.42 -2.89
CA ILE A 113 -2.68 8.39 -3.93
C ILE A 113 -2.58 9.63 -4.83
N GLU A 114 -2.25 10.80 -4.28
CA GLU A 114 -1.98 12.02 -5.06
C GLU A 114 -0.80 11.82 -6.03
N CYS A 115 0.30 11.20 -5.55
CA CYS A 115 1.41 10.78 -6.41
C CYS A 115 0.92 9.85 -7.53
N TYR A 116 0.11 8.83 -7.22
CA TYR A 116 -0.43 7.91 -8.22
C TYR A 116 -1.34 8.57 -9.24
N TYR A 117 -2.15 9.54 -8.84
CA TYR A 117 -2.93 10.35 -9.76
C TYR A 117 -2.02 11.09 -10.75
N TYR A 118 -1.01 11.80 -10.24
CA TYR A 118 -0.06 12.53 -11.09
C TYR A 118 0.70 11.61 -12.04
N MET A 119 1.14 10.43 -11.58
CA MET A 119 1.73 9.41 -12.44
C MET A 119 0.77 8.94 -13.53
N ASP A 120 -0.50 8.72 -13.18
CA ASP A 120 -1.51 8.23 -14.12
C ASP A 120 -1.90 9.29 -15.17
N VAL A 121 -1.79 10.60 -14.84
CA VAL A 121 -1.95 11.69 -15.81
C VAL A 121 -0.63 12.19 -16.42
N ARG A 122 0.46 11.42 -16.27
CA ARG A 122 1.80 11.69 -16.85
C ARG A 122 2.48 12.98 -16.37
N GLN A 123 2.16 13.46 -15.18
CA GLN A 123 2.81 14.60 -14.53
C GLN A 123 3.85 14.09 -13.51
N PHE A 124 4.94 13.49 -14.01
CA PHE A 124 5.90 12.76 -13.18
C PHE A 124 6.68 13.65 -12.20
N GLU A 125 6.93 14.91 -12.56
CA GLU A 125 7.58 15.89 -11.70
C GLU A 125 6.71 16.20 -10.48
N LYS A 126 5.41 16.41 -10.67
CA LYS A 126 4.46 16.64 -9.57
C LYS A 126 4.24 15.40 -8.72
N ALA A 127 4.28 14.21 -9.33
CA ALA A 127 4.29 12.97 -8.59
C ALA A 127 5.50 12.92 -7.64
N LEU A 128 6.68 13.30 -8.13
CA LEU A 128 7.89 13.32 -7.31
C LEU A 128 7.82 14.39 -6.22
N GLU A 129 7.35 15.59 -6.52
CA GLU A 129 7.11 16.66 -5.53
C GLU A 129 6.23 16.16 -4.39
N SER A 130 5.16 15.42 -4.70
CA SER A 130 4.25 14.83 -3.70
C SER A 130 4.98 13.89 -2.74
N LEU A 131 5.95 13.12 -3.22
CA LEU A 131 6.76 12.22 -2.39
C LEU A 131 7.85 12.96 -1.61
N ILE A 132 8.42 14.03 -2.16
CA ILE A 132 9.43 14.85 -1.47
C ILE A 132 8.82 15.54 -0.24
N MET A 133 7.57 16.01 -0.33
CA MET A 133 6.86 16.58 0.82
C MET A 133 6.75 15.62 2.02
N LEU A 134 6.86 14.31 1.79
CA LEU A 134 6.79 13.30 2.85
C LEU A 134 8.14 13.07 3.57
N ASP A 135 9.26 13.58 3.03
CA ASP A 135 10.60 13.31 3.57
C ASP A 135 10.81 13.86 4.98
N GLU A 136 10.25 15.04 5.26
CA GLU A 136 10.36 15.70 6.56
C GLU A 136 9.80 14.84 7.70
N TYR A 137 8.85 13.96 7.40
CA TYR A 137 8.10 13.18 8.38
C TYR A 137 8.46 11.70 8.37
N LEU A 138 9.50 11.28 7.66
CA LEU A 138 9.86 9.86 7.54
C LEU A 138 9.94 9.18 8.91
N ASP A 139 10.59 9.78 9.89
CA ASP A 139 10.74 9.19 11.24
C ASP A 139 9.42 8.91 11.95
N SER A 140 8.34 9.60 11.57
CA SER A 140 7.01 9.42 12.15
C SER A 140 6.24 8.23 11.58
N TYR A 141 6.68 7.70 10.43
CA TYR A 141 5.98 6.69 9.64
C TYR A 141 6.40 5.25 9.94
N SER A 142 5.46 4.34 9.71
CA SER A 142 5.72 2.90 9.67
C SER A 142 6.76 2.51 8.60
N ILE A 143 7.43 1.37 8.80
CA ILE A 143 8.36 0.83 7.79
C ILE A 143 7.66 0.63 6.44
N LEU A 144 6.39 0.19 6.44
CA LEU A 144 5.64 -0.01 5.19
C LEU A 144 5.51 1.27 4.38
N LEU A 145 5.15 2.38 5.02
CA LEU A 145 5.02 3.66 4.31
C LEU A 145 6.39 4.15 3.82
N LYS A 146 7.46 4.01 4.62
CA LYS A 146 8.83 4.33 4.20
C LYS A 146 9.27 3.54 2.96
N GLU A 147 9.03 2.23 2.98
CA GLU A 147 9.34 1.33 1.87
C GLU A 147 8.54 1.73 0.61
N THR A 148 7.28 2.12 0.77
CA THR A 148 6.43 2.56 -0.34
C THR A 148 6.94 3.87 -0.94
N ILE A 149 7.19 4.90 -0.13
CA ILE A 149 7.74 6.19 -0.58
C ILE A 149 9.03 5.97 -1.36
N ALA A 150 9.96 5.17 -0.81
CA ALA A 150 11.24 4.93 -1.44
C ALA A 150 11.11 4.13 -2.76
N SER A 151 10.19 3.16 -2.83
CA SER A 151 9.87 2.42 -4.05
C SER A 151 9.36 3.35 -5.15
N GLU A 152 8.38 4.21 -4.82
CA GLU A 152 7.79 5.14 -5.79
C GLU A 152 8.80 6.19 -6.26
N LYS A 153 9.65 6.69 -5.36
CA LYS A 153 10.78 7.56 -5.72
C LYS A 153 11.74 6.88 -6.67
N LEU A 154 12.11 5.62 -6.43
CA LEU A 154 12.98 4.88 -7.34
C LEU A 154 12.37 4.80 -8.74
N PHE A 155 11.08 4.48 -8.85
CA PHE A 155 10.40 4.45 -10.13
C PHE A 155 10.43 5.81 -10.84
N LEU A 156 10.16 6.90 -10.11
CA LEU A 156 10.18 8.25 -10.67
C LEU A 156 11.59 8.70 -11.05
N TYR A 157 12.63 8.34 -10.28
CA TYR A 157 14.02 8.60 -10.64
C TYR A 157 14.39 7.93 -11.96
N ILE A 158 13.96 6.67 -12.17
CA ILE A 158 14.13 5.97 -13.44
C ILE A 158 13.39 6.70 -14.57
N LYS A 159 12.14 7.10 -14.34
CA LYS A 159 11.31 7.77 -15.36
C LYS A 159 11.79 9.18 -15.73
N LEU A 160 12.32 9.92 -14.77
CA LEU A 160 12.82 11.29 -14.94
C LEU A 160 14.31 11.32 -15.32
N ASN A 161 14.90 10.16 -15.64
CA ASN A 161 16.30 10.03 -16.07
C ASN A 161 17.31 10.62 -15.07
N TYR A 162 17.10 10.38 -13.77
CA TYR A 162 18.11 10.67 -12.75
C TYR A 162 19.38 9.86 -13.01
N THR A 163 20.51 10.27 -12.41
CA THR A 163 21.78 9.59 -12.67
C THR A 163 21.74 8.15 -12.17
N LYS A 164 22.53 7.28 -12.82
CA LYS A 164 22.62 5.87 -12.44
C LYS A 164 23.04 5.71 -10.98
N GLU A 165 23.95 6.55 -10.51
CA GLU A 165 24.43 6.55 -9.12
C GLU A 165 23.29 6.85 -8.12
N GLN A 166 22.41 7.80 -8.45
CA GLN A 166 21.26 8.15 -7.61
C GLN A 166 20.25 7.00 -7.56
N ILE A 167 19.97 6.38 -8.71
CA ILE A 167 19.06 5.24 -8.83
C ILE A 167 19.62 4.02 -8.07
N ASP A 168 20.87 3.64 -8.34
CA ASP A 168 21.51 2.46 -7.75
C ASP A 168 21.65 2.61 -6.22
N SER A 169 21.99 3.82 -5.74
CA SER A 169 22.07 4.11 -4.30
C SER A 169 20.72 3.91 -3.59
N LEU A 170 19.62 4.31 -4.22
CA LEU A 170 18.28 4.09 -3.65
C LEU A 170 17.86 2.62 -3.78
N TYR A 171 18.11 1.98 -4.92
CA TYR A 171 17.80 0.57 -5.14
C TYR A 171 18.46 -0.34 -4.10
N ILE A 172 19.75 -0.14 -3.82
CA ILE A 172 20.49 -0.93 -2.82
C ILE A 172 19.80 -0.91 -1.46
N LYS A 173 19.23 0.24 -1.07
CA LYS A 173 18.53 0.40 0.22
C LYS A 173 17.20 -0.35 0.28
N ILE A 174 16.51 -0.52 -0.84
CA ILE A 174 15.13 -1.05 -0.86
C ILE A 174 14.95 -2.38 -1.58
N ARG A 175 15.99 -2.95 -2.19
CA ARG A 175 15.91 -4.20 -2.98
C ARG A 175 15.25 -5.35 -2.21
N GLU A 176 15.55 -5.50 -0.92
CA GLU A 176 14.95 -6.55 -0.09
C GLU A 176 13.44 -6.34 0.09
N SER A 177 12.99 -5.09 0.23
CA SER A 177 11.57 -4.75 0.27
C SER A 177 10.88 -5.07 -1.07
N LEU A 178 11.52 -4.73 -2.20
CA LEU A 178 10.98 -5.02 -3.53
C LEU A 178 10.80 -6.53 -3.74
N LEU A 179 11.73 -7.35 -3.24
CA LEU A 179 11.65 -8.81 -3.31
C LEU A 179 10.58 -9.38 -2.36
N ARG A 180 10.55 -8.92 -1.10
CA ARG A 180 9.55 -9.37 -0.10
C ARG A 180 8.11 -9.05 -0.52
N ARG A 181 7.90 -7.96 -1.27
CA ARG A 181 6.58 -7.48 -1.69
C ARG A 181 6.27 -7.80 -3.15
N ASN A 182 6.82 -8.89 -3.68
CA ASN A 182 6.60 -9.33 -5.06
C ASN A 182 5.12 -9.65 -5.41
N LEU A 183 4.22 -9.78 -4.43
CA LEU A 183 2.78 -9.91 -4.66
C LEU A 183 2.13 -8.55 -4.95
N ASP A 184 2.65 -7.47 -4.39
CA ASP A 184 2.20 -6.10 -4.64
C ASP A 184 2.61 -5.65 -6.04
N PHE A 185 1.67 -5.07 -6.81
CA PHE A 185 1.94 -4.69 -8.19
C PHE A 185 2.79 -3.42 -8.26
N ASN A 186 2.63 -2.46 -7.36
CA ASN A 186 3.45 -1.25 -7.35
C ASN A 186 4.93 -1.61 -7.14
N PHE A 187 5.24 -2.43 -6.12
CA PHE A 187 6.61 -2.88 -5.86
C PHE A 187 7.21 -3.68 -7.02
N THR A 188 6.40 -4.54 -7.65
CA THR A 188 6.85 -5.34 -8.79
C THR A 188 7.08 -4.48 -10.03
N ARG A 189 6.24 -3.46 -10.26
CA ARG A 189 6.43 -2.46 -11.32
C ARG A 189 7.78 -1.77 -11.15
N VAL A 190 8.12 -1.36 -9.93
CA VAL A 190 9.41 -0.70 -9.68
C VAL A 190 10.60 -1.63 -9.96
N ARG A 191 10.50 -2.90 -9.53
CA ARG A 191 11.53 -3.92 -9.85
C ARG A 191 11.70 -4.11 -11.36
N MET A 192 10.59 -4.26 -12.09
CA MET A 192 10.60 -4.39 -13.55
C MET A 192 11.22 -3.16 -14.24
N ALA A 193 10.90 -1.95 -13.76
CA ALA A 193 11.47 -0.72 -14.28
C ALA A 193 12.99 -0.66 -14.11
N TYR A 194 13.49 -1.11 -12.95
CA TYR A 194 14.92 -1.18 -12.67
C TYR A 194 15.62 -2.27 -13.51
N ASP A 195 14.99 -3.44 -13.67
CA ASP A 195 15.50 -4.50 -14.55
C ASP A 195 15.65 -4.03 -16.01
N LEU A 196 14.68 -3.24 -16.51
CA LEU A 196 14.74 -2.62 -17.84
C LEU A 196 15.84 -1.56 -17.94
N LEU A 197 16.14 -0.86 -16.85
CA LEU A 197 17.24 0.11 -16.84
C LEU A 197 18.59 -0.59 -17.00
N ILE A 198 18.81 -1.70 -16.28
CA ILE A 198 20.07 -2.45 -16.30
C ILE A 198 20.25 -3.21 -17.61
N ASN A 199 19.20 -3.86 -18.11
CA ASN A 199 19.26 -4.71 -19.28
C ASN A 199 18.12 -4.43 -20.26
N LYS A 200 18.45 -3.80 -21.38
CA LYS A 200 17.50 -3.43 -22.44
C LYS A 200 17.41 -4.48 -23.56
N SER A 201 17.94 -5.69 -23.36
CA SER A 201 17.87 -6.73 -24.39
C SER A 201 16.42 -7.08 -24.75
N GLU A 202 16.19 -7.46 -25.99
CA GLU A 202 14.86 -7.89 -26.45
C GLU A 202 14.34 -9.11 -25.67
N SER A 203 15.24 -10.01 -25.26
CA SER A 203 14.89 -11.12 -24.37
C SER A 203 14.37 -10.65 -23.00
N GLN A 204 14.99 -9.62 -22.42
CA GLN A 204 14.59 -9.07 -21.13
C GLN A 204 13.25 -8.32 -21.25
N LYS A 205 13.07 -7.51 -22.30
CA LYS A 205 11.81 -6.83 -22.60
C LYS A 205 10.67 -7.83 -22.76
N LYS A 206 10.89 -8.91 -23.52
CA LYS A 206 9.88 -9.96 -23.72
C LYS A 206 9.50 -10.64 -22.40
N ARG A 207 10.49 -11.00 -21.56
CA ARG A 207 10.27 -11.58 -20.23
C ARG A 207 9.41 -10.67 -19.35
N ILE A 208 9.75 -9.39 -19.28
CA ILE A 208 8.99 -8.40 -18.49
C ILE A 208 7.58 -8.20 -19.06
N LEU A 209 7.43 -8.17 -20.37
CA LEU A 209 6.12 -8.06 -21.02
C LEU A 209 5.21 -9.26 -20.69
N GLU A 210 5.76 -10.47 -20.69
CA GLU A 210 5.03 -11.68 -20.30
C GLU A 210 4.62 -11.62 -18.82
N GLU A 211 5.56 -11.26 -17.93
CA GLU A 211 5.33 -11.17 -16.50
C GLU A 211 4.27 -10.10 -16.14
N VAL A 212 4.39 -8.89 -16.68
CA VAL A 212 3.44 -7.79 -16.39
C VAL A 212 2.04 -8.12 -16.92
N ASN A 213 1.93 -8.83 -18.05
CA ASN A 213 0.66 -9.28 -18.59
C ASN A 213 -0.01 -10.34 -17.70
N LEU A 214 0.78 -11.30 -17.21
CA LEU A 214 0.29 -12.33 -16.28
C LEU A 214 -0.21 -11.68 -14.99
N LYS A 215 0.61 -10.80 -14.40
CA LYS A 215 0.27 -10.12 -13.15
C LYS A 215 -0.98 -9.25 -13.29
N ARG A 216 -1.11 -8.52 -14.40
CA ARG A 216 -2.32 -7.72 -14.70
C ARG A 216 -3.60 -8.56 -14.69
N LYS A 217 -3.56 -9.79 -15.19
CA LYS A 217 -4.74 -10.68 -15.24
C LYS A 217 -5.11 -11.25 -13.87
N GLN A 218 -4.14 -11.41 -12.98
CA GLN A 218 -4.32 -12.07 -11.68
C GLN A 218 -4.54 -11.08 -10.52
N TYR A 219 -4.23 -9.80 -10.72
CA TYR A 219 -4.30 -8.82 -9.65
C TYR A 219 -5.75 -8.42 -9.32
N PRO A 220 -6.15 -8.40 -8.03
CA PRO A 220 -7.55 -8.20 -7.64
C PRO A 220 -8.07 -6.78 -7.89
N TYR A 221 -7.19 -5.78 -7.92
CA TYR A 221 -7.55 -4.38 -8.17
C TYR A 221 -7.32 -4.05 -9.65
N LEU A 222 -8.34 -4.23 -10.49
CA LEU A 222 -8.23 -4.06 -11.94
C LEU A 222 -7.69 -2.68 -12.34
N GLY A 223 -8.12 -1.62 -11.66
CA GLY A 223 -7.68 -0.26 -11.93
C GLY A 223 -6.20 -0.05 -11.64
N GLU A 224 -5.72 -0.57 -10.51
CA GLU A 224 -4.30 -0.57 -10.15
C GLU A 224 -3.47 -1.41 -11.13
N ALA A 225 -4.03 -2.55 -11.57
CA ALA A 225 -3.40 -3.43 -12.52
C ALA A 225 -3.20 -2.76 -13.89
N VAL A 226 -4.22 -2.04 -14.36
CA VAL A 226 -4.16 -1.25 -15.60
C VAL A 226 -3.18 -0.09 -15.46
N PHE A 227 -3.20 0.62 -14.33
CA PHE A 227 -2.25 1.68 -14.02
C PHE A 227 -0.79 1.21 -14.10
N ASN A 228 -0.44 0.17 -13.35
CA ASN A 228 0.92 -0.38 -13.32
C ASN A 228 1.36 -0.94 -14.67
N TYR A 229 0.46 -1.65 -15.36
CA TYR A 229 0.71 -2.18 -16.70
C TYR A 229 1.05 -1.07 -17.71
N ARG A 230 0.27 0.03 -17.72
CA ARG A 230 0.52 1.16 -18.64
C ARG A 230 1.91 1.76 -18.42
N LEU A 231 2.27 2.00 -17.16
CA LEU A 231 3.56 2.59 -16.80
C LEU A 231 4.77 1.76 -17.27
N ILE A 232 4.69 0.42 -17.18
CA ILE A 232 5.73 -0.49 -17.70
C ILE A 232 5.69 -0.57 -19.22
N LYS A 233 4.50 -0.66 -19.81
CA LYS A 233 4.36 -0.75 -21.27
C LYS A 233 5.02 0.44 -21.97
N GLU A 234 4.89 1.63 -21.39
CA GLU A 234 5.55 2.84 -21.87
C GLU A 234 7.09 2.83 -21.76
N MET A 235 7.67 1.95 -20.94
CA MET A 235 9.14 1.75 -20.88
C MET A 235 9.63 0.72 -21.89
N LEU A 236 8.72 -0.11 -22.42
CA LEU A 236 9.05 -1.17 -23.38
C LEU A 236 9.00 -0.70 -24.83
N THR A 237 8.25 0.37 -25.10
CA THR A 237 8.16 1.08 -26.38
C THR A 237 9.30 2.08 -26.53
#